data_AF-A0A9W8UUP4-F1
#
_entry.id   AF-A0A9W8UUP4-F1
#
_cell.length_a   1.000
_cell.length_b   1.000
_cell.length_c   1.000
_cell.angle_alpha   90.00
_cell.angle_beta   90.00
_cell.angle_gamma   90.00
#
_symmetry.space_group_name_H-M   'P 1'
#
loop_
_entity.id
_entity.type
_entity.pdbx_description
1 polymer ?
#
loop_
_entity_poly.entity_id
_entity_poly.type
_entity_poly.pdbx_seq_one_letter_code
_entity_poly.pdbx_strand_id
1 'polypeptide(L)'
;MSSCQVNGDARAAHCSAFLQHLLDYPVISDGIRAFKSGDYGWKSIQLSDAAYKTFAALVIPWFQKPCQFVSPYVQNVDSLGDKSLHYVDKRFPLVKKPTEELYNDTKGLILLPYHKGLEGKEHVI
;
A
#
# COMPACT_ATOMS: atom_id res chain seq x y z
N MET A 1 16.46 -10.51 -1.51
CA MET A 1 17.07 -9.98 -2.75
C MET A 1 16.06 -10.15 -3.87
N SER A 2 15.31 -9.10 -4.19
CA SER A 2 14.26 -9.13 -5.22
C SER A 2 14.82 -8.52 -6.49
N SER A 3 15.51 -9.33 -7.31
CA SER A 3 15.92 -8.93 -8.65
C SER A 3 14.77 -9.15 -9.62
N CYS A 4 14.36 -8.10 -10.33
CA CYS A 4 13.50 -8.25 -11.51
C CYS A 4 14.16 -9.20 -12.52
N GLN A 5 13.66 -10.42 -12.66
CA GLN A 5 14.03 -11.28 -13.78
C GLN A 5 13.47 -10.65 -15.07
N VAL A 6 14.37 -10.29 -15.98
CA VAL A 6 14.10 -9.64 -17.26
C VAL A 6 13.81 -10.62 -18.41
N ASN A 7 13.82 -11.92 -18.14
CA ASN A 7 13.43 -12.95 -19.09
C ASN A 7 12.10 -13.56 -18.64
N GLY A 8 11.13 -13.51 -19.55
CA GLY A 8 9.71 -13.73 -19.32
C GLY A 8 9.35 -14.95 -18.47
N ASP A 9 8.15 -14.84 -17.92
CA ASP A 9 7.49 -15.72 -16.96
C ASP A 9 7.87 -15.53 -15.49
N ALA A 10 6.82 -15.10 -14.77
CA ALA A 10 6.74 -14.77 -13.35
C ALA A 10 7.35 -13.41 -12.94
N ARG A 11 6.46 -12.54 -12.41
CA ARG A 11 6.75 -11.53 -11.37
C ARG A 11 7.14 -10.09 -11.76
N ALA A 12 6.66 -9.57 -12.88
CA ALA A 12 6.64 -8.10 -13.09
C ALA A 12 5.88 -7.33 -11.98
N ALA A 13 4.89 -7.97 -11.33
CA ALA A 13 4.17 -7.41 -10.18
C ALA A 13 5.00 -7.37 -8.87
N HIS A 14 6.18 -7.99 -8.84
CA HIS A 14 7.02 -8.14 -7.64
C HIS A 14 8.41 -7.50 -7.83
N CYS A 15 8.49 -6.51 -8.72
CA CYS A 15 9.74 -5.91 -9.14
C CYS A 15 10.27 -4.81 -8.20
N SER A 16 9.44 -4.34 -7.28
CA SER A 16 9.74 -3.24 -6.35
C SER A 16 9.58 -3.73 -4.92
N ALA A 17 10.69 -3.77 -4.18
CA ALA A 17 10.72 -4.08 -2.76
C ALA A 17 9.96 -3.03 -1.94
N PHE A 18 10.06 -1.75 -2.33
CA PHE A 18 9.30 -0.67 -1.68
C PHE A 18 7.79 -0.85 -1.83
N LEU A 19 7.30 -1.10 -3.06
CA LEU A 19 5.87 -1.26 -3.29
C LEU A 19 5.34 -2.50 -2.57
N GLN A 20 6.09 -3.60 -2.56
CA GLN A 20 5.72 -4.79 -1.77
C GLN A 20 5.56 -4.44 -0.29
N HIS A 21 6.54 -3.74 0.26
CA HIS A 21 6.55 -3.35 1.66
C HIS A 21 5.40 -2.37 1.99
N LEU A 22 5.12 -1.43 1.09
CA LEU A 22 4.00 -0.48 1.23
C LEU A 22 2.63 -1.18 1.15
N LEU A 23 2.47 -2.14 0.23
CA LEU A 23 1.22 -2.89 0.09
C LEU A 23 0.98 -3.88 1.25
N ASP A 24 2.02 -4.26 1.99
CA ASP A 24 1.92 -5.12 3.17
C ASP A 24 1.29 -4.37 4.37
N TYR A 25 1.22 -3.04 4.32
CA TYR A 25 0.53 -2.28 5.36
C TYR A 25 -0.98 -2.57 5.33
N PRO A 26 -1.56 -3.03 6.46
CA PRO A 26 -2.95 -3.48 6.52
C PRO A 26 -3.91 -2.38 6.06
N VAL A 27 -3.70 -1.14 6.51
CA VAL A 27 -4.51 0.04 6.12
C VAL A 27 -4.51 0.28 4.61
N ILE A 28 -3.36 0.10 3.96
CA ILE A 28 -3.23 0.30 2.51
C ILE A 28 -3.89 -0.85 1.76
N SER A 29 -3.62 -2.08 2.19
CA SER A 29 -4.20 -3.28 1.57
C SER A 29 -5.73 -3.32 1.69
N ASP A 30 -6.27 -2.90 2.84
CA ASP A 30 -7.70 -2.81 3.12
C ASP A 30 -8.32 -1.67 2.32
N GLY A 31 -7.65 -0.53 2.20
CA GLY A 31 -8.11 0.60 1.37
C GLY A 31 -8.22 0.22 -0.11
N ILE A 32 -7.22 -0.49 -0.65
CA ILE A 32 -7.27 -1.00 -2.03
C ILE A 32 -8.40 -2.02 -2.18
N ARG A 33 -8.57 -2.92 -1.20
CA ARG A 33 -9.66 -3.92 -1.21
C ARG A 33 -11.03 -3.25 -1.18
N ALA A 34 -11.22 -2.26 -0.32
CA ALA A 34 -12.44 -1.47 -0.21
C ALA A 34 -12.74 -0.74 -1.52
N PHE A 35 -11.74 -0.06 -2.10
CA PHE A 35 -11.87 0.63 -3.37
C PHE A 35 -12.27 -0.32 -4.50
N LYS A 36 -11.61 -1.49 -4.57
CA LYS A 36 -11.91 -2.51 -5.58
C LYS A 36 -13.28 -3.17 -5.40
N SER A 37 -13.74 -3.32 -4.15
CA SER A 37 -15.05 -3.88 -3.84
C SER A 37 -16.22 -2.95 -4.18
N GLY A 38 -15.96 -1.65 -4.37
CA GLY A 38 -16.96 -0.67 -4.80
C GLY A 38 -17.24 -0.73 -6.30
N ASP A 39 -18.51 -0.58 -6.67
CA ASP A 39 -19.00 -0.64 -8.06
C ASP A 39 -18.29 0.38 -8.98
N TYR A 40 -17.96 1.57 -8.44
CA TYR A 40 -17.27 2.63 -9.17
C TYR A 40 -15.77 2.40 -9.34
N GLY A 41 -15.10 1.81 -8.35
CA GLY A 41 -13.66 1.53 -8.42
C GLY A 41 -13.36 0.40 -9.39
N TRP A 42 -14.21 -0.62 -9.41
CA TRP A 42 -14.09 -1.72 -10.37
C TRP A 42 -14.24 -1.26 -11.83
N LYS A 43 -15.18 -0.35 -12.11
CA LYS A 43 -15.40 0.19 -13.47
C LYS A 43 -14.23 1.01 -13.99
N SER A 44 -13.58 1.80 -13.14
CA SER A 44 -12.40 2.59 -13.52
C SER A 44 -11.17 1.70 -13.77
N ILE A 45 -11.01 0.62 -12.99
CA ILE A 45 -9.99 -0.41 -13.26
C ILE A 45 -10.26 -1.10 -14.60
N GLN A 46 -11.50 -1.48 -14.89
CA GLN A 46 -11.84 -2.10 -16.19
C GLN A 46 -11.60 -1.16 -17.37
N LEU A 47 -11.98 0.11 -17.25
CA LEU A 47 -11.79 1.09 -18.33
C LEU A 47 -10.31 1.29 -18.64
N SER A 48 -9.48 1.42 -17.60
CA SER A 48 -8.04 1.57 -17.76
C SER A 48 -7.38 0.30 -18.30
N ASP A 49 -7.81 -0.90 -17.87
CA ASP A 49 -7.33 -2.17 -18.42
C ASP A 49 -7.69 -2.32 -19.91
N ALA A 50 -8.91 -1.93 -20.30
CA ALA A 50 -9.34 -1.92 -21.70
C ALA A 50 -8.51 -0.93 -22.55
N ALA A 51 -8.25 0.27 -22.03
CA ALA A 51 -7.39 1.25 -22.71
C ALA A 51 -5.93 0.77 -22.80
N TYR A 52 -5.42 0.12 -21.76
CA TYR A 52 -4.07 -0.44 -21.74
C TYR A 52 -3.91 -1.53 -22.80
N LYS A 53 -4.87 -2.47 -22.90
CA LYS A 53 -4.84 -3.54 -23.89
C LYS A 53 -4.92 -3.04 -25.33
N THR A 54 -5.66 -1.96 -25.56
CA THR A 54 -5.88 -1.43 -26.92
C THR A 54 -4.78 -0.49 -27.39
N PHE A 55 -4.25 0.36 -26.50
CA PHE A 55 -3.27 1.39 -26.89
C PHE A 55 -1.87 1.14 -26.34
N ALA A 56 -1.74 0.80 -25.05
CA ALA A 56 -0.45 0.67 -24.42
C ALA A 56 0.28 -0.63 -24.81
N ALA A 57 -0.44 -1.76 -24.87
CA ALA A 57 0.10 -3.06 -25.23
C ALA A 57 0.85 -3.07 -26.57
N LEU A 58 0.43 -2.22 -27.52
CA LEU A 58 1.04 -2.12 -28.84
C LEU A 58 2.38 -1.38 -28.83
N VAL A 59 2.54 -0.39 -27.95
CA VAL A 59 3.74 0.48 -27.90
C VAL A 59 4.76 0.01 -26.87
N ILE A 60 4.34 -0.78 -25.87
CA ILE A 60 5.21 -1.31 -24.82
C ILE A 60 6.48 -2.01 -25.34
N PRO A 61 6.43 -2.87 -26.38
CA PRO A 61 7.62 -3.57 -26.87
C PRO A 61 8.75 -2.62 -27.31
N TRP A 62 8.41 -1.44 -27.83
CA TRP A 62 9.38 -0.44 -28.27
C TRP A 62 10.12 0.23 -27.10
N PHE A 63 9.47 0.35 -25.95
CA PHE A 63 10.05 0.96 -24.75
C PHE A 63 10.75 -0.05 -23.83
N GLN A 64 10.56 -1.36 -24.04
CA GLN A 64 11.20 -2.39 -23.20
C GLN A 64 12.74 -2.35 -23.28
N LYS A 65 13.30 -2.15 -24.47
CA LYS A 65 14.76 -2.10 -24.69
C LYS A 65 15.47 -0.98 -23.91
N PRO A 66 15.05 0.30 -24.02
CA PRO A 66 15.67 1.38 -23.24
C PRO A 66 15.39 1.26 -21.74
N CYS A 67 14.22 0.76 -21.34
CA CYS A 67 13.89 0.53 -19.92
C CYS A 67 14.85 -0.45 -19.23
N GLN A 68 15.41 -1.40 -19.96
CA GLN A 68 16.38 -2.35 -19.41
C GLN A 68 17.69 -1.67 -18.97
N PHE A 69 18.08 -0.55 -19.60
CA PHE A 69 19.30 0.18 -19.26
C PHE A 69 19.15 1.03 -17.99
N VAL A 70 17.94 1.56 -17.74
CA VAL A 70 17.64 2.34 -16.52
C VAL A 70 17.24 1.45 -15.33
N SER A 71 16.97 0.17 -15.57
CA SER A 71 16.63 -0.83 -14.55
C SER A 71 17.48 -0.78 -13.27
N PRO A 72 18.83 -0.72 -13.31
CA PRO A 72 19.63 -0.67 -12.09
C PRO A 72 19.40 0.60 -11.26
N TYR A 73 19.11 1.75 -11.90
CA TYR A 73 18.81 2.99 -11.17
C TYR A 73 17.44 2.92 -10.50
N VAL A 74 16.45 2.36 -11.19
CA VAL A 74 15.11 2.14 -10.62
C VAL A 74 15.19 1.21 -9.42
N GLN A 75 16.00 0.14 -9.50
CA GLN A 75 16.23 -0.78 -8.39
C GLN A 75 16.92 -0.10 -7.20
N ASN A 76 17.88 0.81 -7.46
CA ASN A 76 18.52 1.57 -6.39
C ASN A 76 17.54 2.48 -5.66
N VAL A 77 16.72 3.23 -6.40
CA VAL A 77 15.68 4.11 -5.83
C VAL A 77 14.66 3.30 -5.04
N ASP A 78 14.23 2.17 -5.59
CA ASP A 78 13.33 1.23 -4.92
C ASP A 78 13.92 0.72 -3.59
N SER A 79 15.19 0.32 -3.59
CA SER A 79 15.88 -0.16 -2.38
C SER A 79 16.07 0.94 -1.33
N LEU A 80 16.25 2.19 -1.75
CA LEU A 80 16.34 3.34 -0.85
C LEU A 80 14.97 3.65 -0.23
N GLY A 81 13.91 3.59 -1.03
CA GLY A 81 12.53 3.68 -0.56
C GLY A 81 12.23 2.62 0.48
N ASP A 82 12.55 1.35 0.21
CA ASP A 82 12.31 0.25 1.14
C ASP A 82 13.02 0.46 2.49
N LYS A 83 14.29 0.87 2.47
CA LYS A 83 15.05 1.21 3.68
C LYS A 83 14.40 2.35 4.47
N SER A 84 13.82 3.33 3.79
CA SER A 84 13.11 4.44 4.44
C SER A 84 11.83 3.98 5.13
N LEU A 85 11.03 3.11 4.49
CA LEU A 85 9.85 2.51 5.13
C LEU A 85 10.25 1.67 6.32
N HIS A 86 11.33 0.90 6.22
CA HIS A 86 11.84 0.12 7.33
C HIS A 86 12.28 0.99 8.53
N TYR A 87 12.75 2.23 8.28
CA TYR A 87 13.01 3.19 9.35
C TYR A 87 11.70 3.73 9.96
N VAL A 88 10.70 4.05 9.13
CA VAL A 88 9.37 4.50 9.58
C VAL A 88 8.71 3.41 10.43
N ASP A 89 8.77 2.16 10.01
CA ASP A 89 8.29 1.00 10.77
C ASP A 89 8.88 0.91 12.17
N LYS A 90 10.21 1.07 12.27
CA LYS A 90 10.91 1.05 13.55
C LYS A 90 10.48 2.21 14.45
N ARG A 91 10.20 3.37 13.86
CA ARG A 91 9.81 4.57 14.61
C ARG A 91 8.34 4.58 15.00
N PHE A 92 7.48 4.02 14.15
CA PHE A 92 6.02 4.02 14.29
C PHE A 92 5.46 2.61 14.08
N PRO A 93 5.58 1.72 15.07
CA PRO A 93 5.06 0.35 14.96
C PRO A 93 3.53 0.31 14.81
N LEU A 94 2.85 1.43 15.11
CA LEU A 94 1.39 1.58 14.94
C LEU A 94 0.94 1.39 13.49
N VAL A 95 1.78 1.67 12.50
CA VAL A 95 1.43 1.52 11.07
C VAL A 95 1.21 0.05 10.69
N LYS A 96 1.77 -0.89 11.47
CA LYS A 96 1.58 -2.34 11.30
C LYS A 96 0.34 -2.88 12.01
N LYS A 97 -0.33 -2.08 12.85
CA LYS A 97 -1.54 -2.54 13.54
C LYS A 97 -2.66 -2.76 12.53
N PRO A 98 -3.49 -3.80 12.72
CA PRO A 98 -4.69 -3.99 11.93
C PRO A 98 -5.60 -2.75 11.97
N THR A 99 -6.26 -2.44 10.86
CA THR A 99 -7.14 -1.27 10.72
C THR A 99 -8.25 -1.26 11.76
N GLU A 100 -8.80 -2.43 12.11
CA GLU A 100 -9.84 -2.58 13.14
C GLU A 100 -9.32 -2.21 14.54
N GLU A 101 -8.10 -2.62 14.88
CA GLU A 101 -7.47 -2.28 16.15
C GLU A 101 -7.21 -0.78 16.24
N LEU A 102 -6.69 -0.18 15.16
CA LEU A 102 -6.46 1.26 15.08
C LEU A 102 -7.77 2.06 15.24
N TYR A 103 -8.84 1.59 14.59
CA TYR A 103 -10.16 2.20 14.66
C TYR A 103 -10.77 2.10 16.07
N ASN A 104 -10.65 0.95 16.71
CA ASN A 104 -11.13 0.73 18.07
C ASN A 104 -10.31 1.52 19.11
N ASP A 105 -8.98 1.54 18.99
CA ASP A 105 -8.09 2.35 19.84
C ASP A 105 -8.45 3.85 19.72
N THR A 106 -8.66 4.33 18.49
CA THR A 106 -9.02 5.73 18.23
C THR A 106 -10.39 6.07 18.81
N LYS A 107 -11.38 5.19 18.63
CA LYS A 107 -12.69 5.35 19.26
C LYS A 107 -12.58 5.38 20.78
N GLY A 108 -11.83 4.45 21.37
CA GLY A 108 -11.59 4.39 22.81
C GLY A 108 -10.97 5.67 23.33
N LEU A 109 -10.00 6.24 22.61
CA LEU A 109 -9.35 7.50 22.97
C LEU A 109 -10.31 8.71 22.89
N ILE A 110 -11.13 8.78 21.84
CA ILE A 110 -12.11 9.87 21.66
C ILE A 110 -13.23 9.79 22.71
N LEU A 111 -13.66 8.57 23.06
CA LEU A 111 -14.70 8.30 24.06
C LEU A 111 -14.17 8.37 25.51
N LEU A 112 -12.85 8.45 25.70
CA LEU A 112 -12.19 8.44 27.00
C LEU A 112 -12.67 9.58 27.93
N PRO A 113 -12.80 10.85 27.49
CA PRO A 113 -13.33 11.92 28.33
C PRO A 113 -14.78 11.68 28.75
N TYR A 114 -15.60 11.11 27.86
CA TYR A 114 -17.01 10.82 28.12
C TYR A 114 -17.16 9.72 29.18
N HIS A 115 -16.40 8.62 29.05
CA HIS A 115 -16.40 7.53 30.03
C HIS A 115 -15.85 7.99 31.38
N LYS A 116 -14.74 8.75 31.39
CA LYS A 116 -14.18 9.31 32.63
C LYS A 116 -15.12 10.29 33.34
N GLY A 117 -15.88 11.08 32.59
CA GLY A 117 -16.89 11.96 33.15
C GLY A 117 -18.04 11.21 33.84
N LEU A 118 -18.44 10.06 33.29
CA LEU A 118 -19.45 9.19 33.90
C LEU A 118 -18.92 8.50 35.18
N GLU A 119 -17.70 7.96 35.16
CA GLU A 119 -17.04 7.35 36.33
C GLU A 119 -16.87 8.34 37.50
N GLY A 120 -16.53 9.60 37.19
CA GLY A 120 -16.38 10.65 38.21
C GLY A 120 -17.70 11.01 38.90
N LYS A 121 -18.84 10.84 38.21
CA LYS A 121 -20.17 11.10 38.77
C LYS A 121 -20.60 10.04 39.78
N GLU A 122 -20.09 8.81 39.68
CA GLU A 122 -20.37 7.74 40.65
C GLU A 122 -19.54 7.86 41.95
N HIS A 123 -18.47 8.66 41.93
CA HIS A 123 -17.59 8.87 43.09
C HIS A 123 -17.86 10.18 43.85
N VAL A 124 -18.80 11.01 43.38
CA VAL A 124 -19.26 12.22 44.09
C VAL A 124 -20.66 11.97 44.64
N ILE A 125 -20.68 11.26 45.77
CA ILE A 125 -21.71 11.33 46.82
C ILE A 125 -21.06 11.91 48.07
#